data_AF-A0A0L6UMD7-F1
#
_entry.id   AF-A0A0L6UMD7-F1
#
_cell.length_a   1.000
_cell.length_b   1.000
_cell.length_c   1.000
_cell.angle_alpha   90.00
_cell.angle_beta   90.00
_cell.angle_gamma   90.00
#
_symmetry.space_group_name_H-M   'P 1'
#
loop_
_entity.id
_entity.type
_entity.pdbx_description
1 polymer ?
#
loop_
_entity_poly.entity_id
_entity_poly.type
_entity_poly.pdbx_seq_one_letter_code
_entity_poly.pdbx_strand_id
1 'polypeptide(L)'
;MSQNGLDWIPDSQSIIAALNHTEHSTETHDDLLQRLAIWLNTGETEEKLTLLEDLSLDLPPTIVNCIAYPPSSSSSSSKTELVTNEGVFREAESCLDSLVQHGNAKEVFMALSTSILQLLLPSPHNNLIQSTSQPPSPTATHRLALSENLSLPSFDRSAKIHILSKSRNPLAFFNPFSQALLGILNRCVGPPQTEELSSIAKMYREITAVCRRAMSLHVDLEDPANLLVACSTSFIFAHPSNQLPLQKAFLCHQNRKWRSSFSRLIQAQALASNTFERQIFGTDCNPVTRIQEAIVPPLVDLETSQAIQNIVRLGDRLGNEALTGNSLGLYLNGFGYDTLTGHQLLRTAQQGALLIGAFHRYRKMGQEGPTEAPDEAQAPQELVEELLSPSFLEASLFLIMSDDYSLTEGLGGKLLGMASTESNDSDRLLIFRSLACLMAGMDGASARLKMMTSLIKQHTDQPNIKSALVSLLRENLVDPSQGPPLLDPPSTGPDPHVGGSIILLRSLLLEIYDSTPLDLSLINQLWNSPSHDNVCSAIAELLTYLIEKLNLVYLLLKIDHQNLTGIKQGELHGKVKQALITGVFQWLEGEGREKRGGRVGSLVCCVKMSLELAIELLNVL
;
A
#
# COMPACT_ATOMS: atom_id res chain seq x y z
N MET A 1 -37.77 9.50 -45.34
CA MET A 1 -36.87 9.25 -44.18
C MET A 1 -37.42 10.09 -43.05
N SER A 2 -38.15 9.46 -42.15
CA SER A 2 -39.19 10.08 -41.32
C SER A 2 -38.63 11.08 -40.30
N GLN A 3 -39.04 12.34 -40.50
CA GLN A 3 -39.16 13.36 -39.47
C GLN A 3 -40.09 12.83 -38.37
N ASN A 4 -39.57 12.54 -37.18
CA ASN A 4 -40.33 12.28 -35.93
C ASN A 4 -39.34 12.24 -34.75
N GLY A 5 -38.66 13.36 -34.48
CA GLY A 5 -37.59 13.39 -33.46
C GLY A 5 -37.72 14.49 -32.40
N LEU A 6 -38.79 15.29 -32.41
CA LEU A 6 -38.90 16.48 -31.54
C LEU A 6 -40.26 16.66 -30.84
N ASP A 7 -41.21 15.72 -30.98
CA ASP A 7 -42.54 15.77 -30.35
C ASP A 7 -42.71 14.75 -29.21
N TRP A 8 -41.62 14.38 -28.52
CA TRP A 8 -41.71 13.58 -27.31
C TRP A 8 -41.70 14.52 -26.10
N ILE A 9 -42.88 14.72 -25.50
CA ILE A 9 -43.00 15.31 -24.17
C ILE A 9 -43.09 14.15 -23.18
N PRO A 10 -42.04 13.93 -22.36
CA PRO A 10 -42.06 12.88 -21.37
C PRO A 10 -43.09 13.16 -20.27
N ASP A 11 -43.92 12.17 -19.94
CA ASP A 11 -44.76 12.17 -18.74
C ASP A 11 -44.22 11.21 -17.68
N SER A 12 -44.31 11.62 -16.40
CA SER A 12 -43.74 10.87 -15.28
C SER A 12 -44.30 9.46 -15.18
N GLN A 13 -45.59 9.26 -15.42
CA GLN A 13 -46.24 7.95 -15.33
C GLN A 13 -45.77 6.98 -16.41
N SER A 14 -45.63 7.41 -17.66
CA SER A 14 -45.13 6.55 -18.74
C SER A 14 -43.65 6.23 -18.59
N ILE A 15 -42.85 7.17 -18.07
CA ILE A 15 -41.45 6.92 -17.72
C ILE A 15 -41.37 5.91 -16.58
N ILE A 16 -42.07 6.15 -15.47
CA ILE A 16 -42.07 5.24 -14.30
C ILE A 16 -42.58 3.85 -14.68
N ALA A 17 -43.61 3.75 -15.53
CA ALA A 17 -44.08 2.47 -16.05
C ALA A 17 -43.01 1.78 -16.90
N ALA A 18 -42.37 2.49 -17.82
CA ALA A 18 -41.29 1.94 -18.64
C ALA A 18 -40.09 1.48 -17.80
N LEU A 19 -39.74 2.21 -16.73
CA LEU A 19 -38.65 1.88 -15.80
C LEU A 19 -38.96 0.69 -14.89
N ASN A 20 -40.23 0.46 -14.53
CA ASN A 20 -40.64 -0.60 -13.58
C ASN A 20 -41.01 -1.94 -14.25
N HIS A 21 -41.19 -1.99 -15.57
CA HIS A 21 -41.55 -3.22 -16.28
C HIS A 21 -40.32 -4.11 -16.55
N THR A 22 -40.21 -5.20 -15.79
CA THR A 22 -39.14 -6.23 -15.88
C THR A 22 -39.05 -6.99 -17.22
N GLU A 23 -39.96 -6.76 -18.17
CA GLU A 23 -40.00 -7.43 -19.47
C GLU A 23 -39.30 -6.64 -20.60
N HIS A 24 -38.85 -5.42 -20.31
CA HIS A 24 -38.22 -4.53 -21.28
C HIS A 24 -36.69 -4.77 -21.34
N SER A 25 -36.15 -5.02 -22.54
CA SER A 25 -34.72 -5.29 -22.76
C SER A 25 -33.86 -4.10 -22.31
N THR A 26 -32.59 -4.34 -21.96
CA THR A 26 -31.62 -3.28 -21.62
C THR A 26 -31.59 -2.16 -22.67
N GLU A 27 -31.76 -2.51 -23.95
CA GLU A 27 -31.83 -1.57 -25.08
C GLU A 27 -32.97 -0.55 -24.97
N THR A 28 -34.10 -0.90 -24.36
CA THR A 28 -35.24 0.03 -24.18
C THR A 28 -35.05 0.99 -23.01
N HIS A 29 -34.26 0.61 -22.01
CA HIS A 29 -33.88 1.50 -20.90
C HIS A 29 -32.83 2.52 -21.36
N ASP A 30 -31.87 2.07 -22.19
CA ASP A 30 -30.82 2.94 -22.75
C ASP A 30 -31.39 3.99 -23.71
N ASP A 31 -32.32 3.60 -24.60
CA ASP A 31 -33.04 4.54 -25.50
C ASP A 31 -33.88 5.55 -24.70
N LEU A 32 -34.49 5.13 -23.60
CA LEU A 32 -35.25 6.02 -22.72
C LEU A 32 -34.34 7.02 -21.99
N LEU A 33 -33.19 6.58 -21.45
CA LEU A 33 -32.21 7.47 -20.83
C LEU A 33 -31.61 8.45 -21.85
N GLN A 34 -31.30 8.00 -23.06
CA GLN A 34 -30.78 8.85 -24.11
C GLN A 34 -31.79 9.93 -24.52
N ARG A 35 -33.06 9.57 -24.71
CA ARG A 35 -34.12 10.52 -25.03
C ARG A 35 -34.36 11.51 -23.89
N LEU A 36 -34.35 11.04 -22.65
CA LEU A 36 -34.48 11.89 -21.47
C LEU A 36 -33.31 12.89 -21.38
N ALA A 37 -32.07 12.43 -21.56
CA ALA A 37 -30.89 13.30 -21.55
C ALA A 37 -30.95 14.37 -22.65
N ILE A 38 -31.33 14.00 -23.88
CA ILE A 38 -31.49 14.95 -24.99
C ILE A 38 -32.58 15.98 -24.66
N TRP A 39 -33.71 15.53 -24.12
CA TRP A 39 -34.82 16.41 -23.78
C TRP A 39 -34.45 17.37 -22.64
N LEU A 40 -33.79 16.89 -21.58
CA LEU A 40 -33.33 17.69 -20.45
C LEU A 40 -32.36 18.80 -20.90
N ASN A 41 -31.48 18.51 -21.85
CA ASN A 41 -30.52 19.47 -22.42
C ASN A 41 -31.13 20.55 -23.35
N THR A 42 -32.43 20.49 -23.67
CA THR A 42 -33.11 21.62 -24.34
C THR A 42 -33.35 22.78 -23.33
N GLY A 43 -33.81 23.96 -23.73
CA GLY A 43 -33.96 25.11 -22.80
C GLY A 43 -34.76 24.82 -21.52
N GLU A 44 -34.53 25.57 -20.44
CA GLU A 44 -35.24 25.41 -19.16
C GLU A 44 -36.74 25.74 -19.31
N THR A 45 -37.60 24.80 -18.91
CA THR A 45 -39.06 24.96 -18.87
C THR A 45 -39.60 24.48 -17.52
N GLU A 46 -40.71 25.07 -17.05
CA GLU A 46 -41.37 24.69 -15.79
C GLU A 46 -41.79 23.20 -15.79
N GLU A 47 -42.17 22.68 -16.97
CA GLU A 47 -42.53 21.28 -17.21
C GLU A 47 -41.40 20.29 -16.90
N LYS A 48 -40.14 20.68 -17.15
CA LYS A 48 -38.96 19.86 -16.82
C LYS A 48 -38.74 19.75 -15.32
N LEU A 49 -38.91 20.86 -14.61
CA LEU A 49 -38.74 20.90 -13.16
C LEU A 49 -39.78 20.00 -12.49
N THR A 50 -41.05 20.11 -12.89
CA THR A 50 -42.11 19.24 -12.37
C THR A 50 -41.88 17.77 -12.69
N LEU A 51 -41.38 17.45 -13.88
CA LEU A 51 -41.07 16.06 -14.24
C LEU A 51 -39.90 15.50 -13.40
N LEU A 52 -38.84 16.28 -13.20
CA LEU A 52 -37.68 15.86 -12.39
C LEU A 52 -38.04 15.70 -10.91
N GLU A 53 -38.94 16.52 -10.39
CA GLU A 53 -39.52 16.32 -9.05
C GLU A 53 -40.28 14.99 -8.97
N ASP A 54 -41.18 14.70 -9.93
CA ASP A 54 -41.94 13.44 -9.96
C ASP A 54 -41.03 12.19 -10.09
N LEU A 55 -39.92 12.29 -10.83
CA LEU A 55 -39.00 11.18 -11.09
C LEU A 55 -37.92 10.99 -10.02
N SER A 56 -37.94 11.81 -8.96
CA SER A 56 -36.87 11.87 -7.95
C SER A 56 -36.65 10.57 -7.17
N LEU A 57 -37.64 9.68 -7.08
CA LEU A 57 -37.51 8.37 -6.42
C LEU A 57 -37.23 7.21 -7.39
N ASP A 58 -37.82 7.25 -8.58
CA ASP A 58 -37.92 6.09 -9.48
C ASP A 58 -36.81 6.01 -10.52
N LEU A 59 -36.30 7.15 -10.98
CA LEU A 59 -35.24 7.22 -11.98
C LEU A 59 -33.83 6.88 -11.45
N PRO A 60 -33.45 7.24 -10.20
CA PRO A 60 -32.11 6.95 -9.70
C PRO A 60 -31.73 5.45 -9.59
N PRO A 61 -32.61 4.52 -9.18
CA PRO A 61 -32.32 3.08 -9.21
C PRO A 61 -31.95 2.57 -10.60
N THR A 62 -32.64 3.05 -11.64
CA THR A 62 -32.37 2.66 -13.02
C THR A 62 -31.03 3.18 -13.51
N ILE A 63 -30.72 4.46 -13.23
CA ILE A 63 -29.42 5.05 -13.56
C ILE A 63 -28.29 4.23 -12.92
N VAL A 64 -28.43 3.91 -11.63
CA VAL A 64 -27.45 3.11 -10.88
C VAL A 64 -27.29 1.70 -11.48
N ASN A 65 -28.40 1.05 -11.88
CA ASN A 65 -28.35 -0.27 -12.53
C ASN A 65 -27.72 -0.22 -13.93
N CYS A 66 -28.00 0.80 -14.74
CA CYS A 66 -27.38 0.99 -16.05
C CYS A 66 -25.86 1.19 -15.93
N ILE A 67 -25.41 1.94 -14.92
CA ILE A 67 -23.98 2.12 -14.65
C ILE A 67 -23.35 0.80 -14.13
N ALA A 68 -24.05 0.08 -13.26
CA ALA A 68 -23.59 -1.18 -12.66
C ALA A 68 -23.54 -2.36 -13.65
N TYR A 69 -24.44 -2.38 -14.63
CA TYR A 69 -24.66 -3.50 -15.54
C TYR A 69 -24.82 -3.00 -16.98
N PRO A 70 -23.76 -2.45 -17.59
CA PRO A 70 -23.80 -2.09 -18.99
C PRO A 70 -24.13 -3.33 -19.83
N PRO A 71 -24.92 -3.18 -20.90
CA PRO A 71 -25.35 -4.30 -21.72
C PRO A 71 -24.14 -5.06 -22.27
N SER A 72 -24.08 -6.37 -22.00
CA SER A 72 -23.14 -7.26 -22.65
C SER A 72 -23.59 -7.50 -24.09
N SER A 73 -23.05 -6.76 -25.05
CA SER A 73 -23.26 -7.08 -26.45
C SER A 73 -22.54 -8.38 -26.79
N SER A 74 -23.32 -9.36 -27.24
CA SER A 74 -22.84 -10.66 -27.67
C SER A 74 -21.85 -10.52 -28.84
N SER A 75 -20.58 -10.86 -28.59
CA SER A 75 -19.61 -11.38 -29.57
C SER A 75 -19.54 -10.71 -30.96
N SER A 76 -18.77 -9.62 -31.15
CA SER A 76 -18.09 -9.37 -32.43
C SER A 76 -17.00 -8.28 -32.36
N SER A 77 -15.75 -8.69 -32.17
CA SER A 77 -14.55 -7.85 -32.24
C SER A 77 -14.57 -6.79 -33.35
N SER A 78 -14.67 -5.50 -33.01
CA SER A 78 -14.13 -4.41 -33.85
C SER A 78 -13.98 -3.11 -33.05
N LYS A 79 -12.92 -2.35 -33.35
CA LYS A 79 -12.52 -1.06 -32.71
C LYS A 79 -13.55 0.08 -32.77
N THR A 80 -14.78 -0.19 -33.20
CA THR A 80 -15.95 0.71 -33.20
C THR A 80 -16.76 0.61 -31.89
N GLU A 81 -16.42 -0.33 -31.00
CA GLU A 81 -17.21 -0.74 -29.82
C GLU A 81 -17.03 0.13 -28.56
N LEU A 82 -15.97 0.94 -28.44
CA LEU A 82 -15.80 1.85 -27.28
C LEU A 82 -16.74 3.06 -27.32
N VAL A 83 -17.14 3.50 -28.52
CA VAL A 83 -17.87 4.77 -28.74
C VAL A 83 -19.35 4.67 -28.34
N THR A 84 -19.94 3.46 -28.35
CA THR A 84 -21.37 3.27 -28.03
C THR A 84 -21.65 3.18 -26.53
N ASN A 85 -20.72 2.61 -25.75
CA ASN A 85 -20.89 2.55 -24.29
C ASN A 85 -20.66 3.92 -23.62
N GLU A 86 -19.71 4.73 -24.12
CA GLU A 86 -19.46 6.10 -23.62
C GLU A 86 -20.69 7.02 -23.76
N GLY A 87 -21.52 6.83 -24.79
CA GLY A 87 -22.78 7.56 -24.95
C GLY A 87 -23.71 7.31 -23.78
N VAL A 88 -24.12 6.06 -23.59
CA VAL A 88 -25.10 5.68 -22.56
C VAL A 88 -24.65 6.11 -21.14
N PHE A 89 -23.35 6.00 -20.82
CA PHE A 89 -22.81 6.50 -19.56
C PHE A 89 -22.97 8.03 -19.41
N ARG A 90 -22.56 8.80 -20.44
CA ARG A 90 -22.68 10.26 -20.43
C ARG A 90 -24.14 10.72 -20.36
N GLU A 91 -25.06 9.98 -21.00
CA GLU A 91 -26.48 10.28 -20.94
C GLU A 91 -27.09 9.95 -19.57
N ALA A 92 -26.70 8.84 -18.94
CA ALA A 92 -27.08 8.50 -17.57
C ALA A 92 -26.54 9.53 -16.55
N GLU A 93 -25.28 9.98 -16.70
CA GLU A 93 -24.69 11.05 -15.91
C GLU A 93 -25.46 12.37 -16.07
N SER A 94 -25.77 12.78 -17.31
CA SER A 94 -26.53 14.01 -17.60
C SER A 94 -27.93 13.99 -16.99
N CYS A 95 -28.61 12.84 -16.99
CA CYS A 95 -29.91 12.67 -16.34
C CYS A 95 -29.79 12.78 -14.82
N LEU A 96 -28.76 12.16 -14.25
CA LEU A 96 -28.48 12.20 -12.83
C LEU A 96 -28.16 13.62 -12.36
N ASP A 97 -27.32 14.35 -13.08
CA ASP A 97 -26.98 15.74 -12.77
C ASP A 97 -28.22 16.63 -12.76
N SER A 98 -29.09 16.46 -13.76
CA SER A 98 -30.35 17.23 -13.86
C SER A 98 -31.30 16.91 -12.69
N LEU A 99 -31.46 15.63 -12.33
CA LEU A 99 -32.23 15.20 -11.16
C LEU A 99 -31.68 15.77 -9.85
N VAL A 100 -30.37 15.77 -9.70
CA VAL A 100 -29.69 16.26 -8.50
C VAL A 100 -29.84 17.79 -8.37
N GLN A 101 -29.78 18.51 -9.49
CA GLN A 101 -29.87 19.96 -9.52
C GLN A 101 -31.31 20.49 -9.36
N HIS A 102 -32.28 19.79 -9.93
CA HIS A 102 -33.66 20.31 -10.07
C HIS A 102 -34.75 19.43 -9.46
N GLY A 103 -34.45 18.18 -9.10
CA GLY A 103 -35.40 17.28 -8.45
C GLY A 103 -35.48 17.47 -6.93
N ASN A 104 -36.32 16.66 -6.29
CA ASN A 104 -36.43 16.61 -4.85
C ASN A 104 -35.18 15.96 -4.24
N ALA A 105 -34.28 16.80 -3.74
CA ALA A 105 -32.99 16.38 -3.21
C ALA A 105 -33.08 15.23 -2.19
N LYS A 106 -34.10 15.23 -1.30
CA LYS A 106 -34.24 14.19 -0.27
C LYS A 106 -34.55 12.83 -0.90
N GLU A 107 -35.45 12.81 -1.87
CA GLU A 107 -35.91 11.60 -2.56
C GLU A 107 -34.80 11.03 -3.42
N VAL A 108 -34.17 11.87 -4.23
CA VAL A 108 -33.00 11.53 -5.06
C VAL A 108 -31.91 10.88 -4.20
N PHE A 109 -31.58 11.49 -3.06
CA PHE A 109 -30.57 10.98 -2.14
C PHE A 109 -30.93 9.61 -1.55
N MET A 110 -32.15 9.46 -1.04
CA MET A 110 -32.59 8.20 -0.43
C MET A 110 -32.58 7.08 -1.46
N ALA A 111 -33.15 7.32 -2.64
CA ALA A 111 -33.19 6.35 -3.72
C ALA A 111 -31.78 5.90 -4.13
N LEU A 112 -30.87 6.85 -4.38
CA LEU A 112 -29.48 6.54 -4.80
C LEU A 112 -28.72 5.74 -3.75
N SER A 113 -28.67 6.21 -2.51
CA SER A 113 -27.96 5.51 -1.43
C SER A 113 -28.51 4.10 -1.22
N THR A 114 -29.83 3.92 -1.31
CA THR A 114 -30.49 2.63 -1.15
C THR A 114 -30.14 1.69 -2.30
N SER A 115 -30.22 2.16 -3.55
CA SER A 115 -29.88 1.35 -4.72
C SER A 115 -28.41 0.93 -4.72
N ILE A 116 -27.50 1.82 -4.36
CA ILE A 116 -26.08 1.50 -4.22
C ILE A 116 -25.88 0.45 -3.13
N LEU A 117 -26.42 0.67 -1.93
CA LEU A 117 -26.30 -0.30 -0.83
C LEU A 117 -26.88 -1.67 -1.23
N GLN A 118 -28.00 -1.71 -1.94
CA GLN A 118 -28.59 -2.96 -2.45
C GLN A 118 -27.67 -3.67 -3.44
N LEU A 119 -27.05 -2.96 -4.38
CA LEU A 119 -26.04 -3.53 -5.28
C LEU A 119 -24.81 -4.04 -4.54
N LEU A 120 -24.48 -3.38 -3.42
CA LEU A 120 -23.32 -3.72 -2.62
C LEU A 120 -23.54 -4.93 -1.71
N LEU A 121 -24.77 -5.42 -1.50
CA LEU A 121 -25.03 -6.53 -0.58
C LEU A 121 -24.66 -7.87 -1.25
N PRO A 122 -24.00 -8.80 -0.55
CA PRO A 122 -23.83 -10.16 -1.06
C PRO A 122 -25.20 -10.83 -1.19
N SER A 123 -25.54 -11.31 -2.39
CA SER A 123 -26.82 -12.02 -2.63
C SER A 123 -26.91 -13.24 -1.71
N PRO A 124 -27.95 -13.38 -0.88
CA PRO A 124 -28.03 -14.45 0.12
C PRO A 124 -28.33 -15.84 -0.49
N HIS A 125 -28.35 -16.00 -1.81
CA HIS A 125 -28.79 -17.24 -2.48
C HIS A 125 -27.78 -17.75 -3.49
N ASN A 126 -26.65 -18.27 -3.01
CA ASN A 126 -25.71 -19.02 -3.85
C ASN A 126 -25.88 -20.55 -3.75
N ASN A 127 -26.97 -21.06 -3.15
CA ASN A 127 -27.14 -22.51 -2.97
C ASN A 127 -28.53 -23.11 -3.26
N LEU A 128 -29.55 -22.36 -3.71
CA LEU A 128 -30.80 -23.01 -4.11
C LEU A 128 -31.50 -22.29 -5.28
N ILE A 129 -31.63 -23.08 -6.36
CA ILE A 129 -32.63 -22.99 -7.44
C ILE A 129 -32.27 -22.02 -8.58
N GLN A 130 -31.93 -22.65 -9.71
CA GLN A 130 -32.03 -22.07 -11.05
C GLN A 130 -33.47 -21.61 -11.29
N SER A 131 -33.71 -20.31 -11.19
CA SER A 131 -34.84 -19.66 -11.86
C SER A 131 -34.37 -18.32 -12.41
N THR A 132 -34.55 -18.19 -13.72
CA THR A 132 -34.29 -17.05 -14.60
C THR A 132 -34.87 -15.74 -14.05
N SER A 133 -33.99 -14.80 -13.69
CA SER A 133 -34.18 -13.35 -13.49
C SER A 133 -33.43 -12.83 -12.24
N GLN A 134 -32.11 -13.02 -12.20
CA GLN A 134 -31.25 -12.21 -11.34
C GLN A 134 -30.30 -11.40 -12.23
N PRO A 135 -30.10 -10.10 -11.96
CA PRO A 135 -29.03 -9.36 -12.60
C PRO A 135 -27.70 -10.06 -12.26
N PRO A 136 -26.76 -10.17 -13.22
CA PRO A 136 -25.47 -10.80 -12.97
C PRO A 136 -24.76 -10.09 -11.80
N SER A 137 -23.79 -10.75 -11.16
CA SER A 137 -22.91 -10.04 -10.23
C SER A 137 -21.98 -9.10 -11.02
N PRO A 138 -21.71 -7.85 -10.58
CA PRO A 138 -20.88 -6.93 -11.33
C PRO A 138 -19.44 -7.46 -11.42
N THR A 139 -18.95 -7.66 -12.66
CA THR A 139 -17.57 -8.03 -12.97
C THR A 139 -16.59 -6.93 -12.56
N ALA A 140 -15.29 -7.23 -12.49
CA ALA A 140 -14.26 -6.27 -12.09
C ALA A 140 -14.24 -4.97 -12.94
N THR A 141 -14.65 -5.05 -14.21
CA THR A 141 -14.79 -3.91 -15.13
C THR A 141 -16.02 -3.05 -14.80
N HIS A 142 -17.12 -3.67 -14.35
CA HIS A 142 -18.32 -2.95 -13.91
C HIS A 142 -18.13 -2.24 -12.57
N ARG A 143 -17.25 -2.76 -11.71
CA ARG A 143 -16.87 -2.11 -10.43
C ARG A 143 -16.08 -0.81 -10.63
N LEU A 144 -15.29 -0.73 -11.71
CA LEU A 144 -14.57 0.48 -12.12
C LEU A 144 -15.50 1.54 -12.71
N ALA A 145 -16.43 1.15 -13.59
CA ALA A 145 -17.45 2.07 -14.08
C ALA A 145 -18.28 2.66 -12.93
N LEU A 146 -18.57 1.85 -11.90
CA LEU A 146 -19.19 2.32 -10.67
C LEU A 146 -18.32 3.27 -9.84
N SER A 147 -16.98 3.23 -9.88
CA SER A 147 -16.12 4.14 -9.09
C SER A 147 -15.70 5.39 -9.84
N GLU A 148 -15.44 5.27 -11.14
CA GLU A 148 -15.08 6.36 -12.04
C GLU A 148 -16.31 7.18 -12.45
N ASN A 149 -17.41 6.52 -12.86
CA ASN A 149 -18.62 7.18 -13.37
C ASN A 149 -19.67 7.42 -12.26
N LEU A 150 -19.76 6.56 -11.24
CA LEU A 150 -20.17 7.05 -9.91
C LEU A 150 -18.94 7.47 -9.13
N SER A 151 -18.23 8.46 -9.67
CA SER A 151 -17.78 9.53 -8.79
C SER A 151 -19.03 10.17 -8.15
N LEU A 152 -19.68 9.42 -7.26
CA LEU A 152 -20.69 9.83 -6.32
C LEU A 152 -20.35 11.12 -5.58
N PRO A 153 -19.10 11.57 -5.51
CA PRO A 153 -18.83 12.91 -5.03
C PRO A 153 -18.94 14.07 -6.06
N SER A 154 -19.06 13.81 -7.38
CA SER A 154 -19.58 14.78 -8.37
C SER A 154 -21.09 14.96 -8.28
N PHE A 155 -21.81 14.05 -7.58
CA PHE A 155 -23.17 14.31 -7.09
C PHE A 155 -23.10 15.64 -6.38
N ASP A 156 -23.74 16.62 -7.01
CA ASP A 156 -23.54 18.01 -6.73
C ASP A 156 -23.39 18.21 -5.23
N ARG A 157 -22.19 18.67 -4.86
CA ARG A 157 -21.86 19.24 -3.56
C ARG A 157 -23.10 19.97 -3.03
N SER A 158 -23.81 20.70 -3.90
CA SER A 158 -25.07 21.37 -3.63
C SER A 158 -26.20 20.48 -3.09
N ALA A 159 -26.60 19.35 -3.69
CA ALA A 159 -27.77 18.59 -3.24
C ALA A 159 -27.59 17.96 -1.85
N LYS A 160 -26.44 17.32 -1.58
CA LYS A 160 -26.12 16.76 -0.26
C LYS A 160 -26.01 17.85 0.80
N ILE A 161 -25.30 18.94 0.47
CA ILE A 161 -25.21 20.12 1.35
C ILE A 161 -26.58 20.75 1.56
N HIS A 162 -27.44 20.76 0.54
CA HIS A 162 -28.77 21.34 0.60
C HIS A 162 -29.66 20.56 1.56
N ILE A 163 -29.70 19.23 1.45
CA ILE A 163 -30.42 18.34 2.37
C ILE A 163 -29.86 18.52 3.78
N LEU A 164 -28.54 18.46 3.95
CA LEU A 164 -27.91 18.66 5.26
C LEU A 164 -28.28 20.02 5.84
N SER A 165 -28.22 21.10 5.06
CA SER A 165 -28.53 22.46 5.52
C SER A 165 -29.98 22.65 5.98
N LYS A 166 -30.91 21.82 5.49
CA LYS A 166 -32.34 21.88 5.82
C LYS A 166 -32.80 20.79 6.79
N SER A 167 -31.96 19.81 7.10
CA SER A 167 -32.33 18.64 7.89
C SER A 167 -32.37 18.95 9.40
N ARG A 168 -33.42 18.45 10.06
CA ARG A 168 -33.52 18.42 11.54
C ARG A 168 -32.78 17.23 12.16
N ASN A 169 -32.46 16.20 11.38
CA ASN A 169 -31.69 15.03 11.81
C ASN A 169 -30.62 14.73 10.74
N PRO A 170 -29.48 15.42 10.77
CA PRO A 170 -28.45 15.31 9.73
C PRO A 170 -27.79 13.93 9.69
N LEU A 171 -27.70 13.22 10.82
CA LEU A 171 -27.11 11.87 10.92
C LEU A 171 -27.86 10.81 10.11
N ALA A 172 -29.19 10.89 10.08
CA ALA A 172 -30.01 9.96 9.31
C ALA A 172 -29.75 10.01 7.79
N PHE A 173 -29.20 11.13 7.31
CA PHE A 173 -28.78 11.28 5.91
C PHE A 173 -27.30 11.00 5.73
N PHE A 174 -26.45 11.48 6.65
CA PHE A 174 -25.01 11.34 6.51
C PHE A 174 -24.53 9.88 6.60
N ASN A 175 -25.12 9.07 7.49
CA ASN A 175 -24.67 7.68 7.70
C ASN A 175 -24.90 6.77 6.48
N PRO A 176 -26.09 6.72 5.86
CA PRO A 176 -26.30 5.94 4.63
C PRO A 176 -25.37 6.36 3.49
N PHE A 177 -25.06 7.66 3.37
CA PHE A 177 -24.08 8.15 2.41
C PHE A 177 -22.69 7.58 2.68
N SER A 178 -22.23 7.67 3.93
CA SER A 178 -20.93 7.14 4.33
C SER A 178 -20.84 5.63 4.09
N GLN A 179 -21.87 4.87 4.43
CA GLN A 179 -21.95 3.42 4.19
C GLN A 179 -21.86 3.09 2.69
N ALA A 180 -22.64 3.77 1.85
CA ALA A 180 -22.64 3.56 0.41
C ALA A 180 -21.25 3.84 -0.18
N LEU A 181 -20.62 4.95 0.24
CA LEU A 181 -19.28 5.32 -0.22
C LEU A 181 -18.22 4.34 0.26
N LEU A 182 -18.22 3.94 1.54
CA LEU A 182 -17.30 2.95 2.07
C LEU A 182 -17.44 1.60 1.37
N GLY A 183 -18.68 1.17 1.09
CA GLY A 183 -18.92 -0.06 0.37
C GLY A 183 -18.46 -0.01 -1.09
N ILE A 184 -18.55 1.14 -1.76
CA ILE A 184 -17.94 1.35 -3.08
C ILE A 184 -16.42 1.27 -2.98
N LEU A 185 -15.81 2.09 -2.12
CA LEU A 185 -14.35 2.12 -1.92
C LEU A 185 -13.81 0.71 -1.60
N ASN A 186 -14.47 -0.03 -0.72
CA ASN A 186 -14.10 -1.41 -0.37
C ASN A 186 -14.22 -2.41 -1.53
N ARG A 187 -15.06 -2.15 -2.53
CA ARG A 187 -15.17 -3.01 -3.72
C ARG A 187 -14.18 -2.62 -4.82
N CYS A 188 -13.73 -1.36 -4.84
CA CYS A 188 -12.63 -0.86 -5.70
C CYS A 188 -11.26 -1.40 -5.27
N VAL A 189 -11.14 -1.78 -4.00
CA VAL A 189 -10.02 -2.49 -3.33
C VAL A 189 -9.81 -3.93 -3.90
N GLY A 190 -10.42 -4.26 -5.04
CA GLY A 190 -10.24 -5.52 -5.77
C GLY A 190 -8.83 -5.71 -6.38
N PRO A 191 -8.61 -6.80 -7.16
CA PRO A 191 -7.31 -7.11 -7.75
C PRO A 191 -6.72 -5.93 -8.54
N PRO A 192 -5.38 -5.83 -8.68
CA PRO A 192 -4.70 -4.63 -9.13
C PRO A 192 -5.23 -4.15 -10.47
N GLN A 193 -5.88 -2.99 -10.44
CA GLN A 193 -6.38 -2.29 -11.61
C GLN A 193 -5.52 -1.05 -11.82
N THR A 194 -5.24 -0.77 -13.10
CA THR A 194 -4.50 0.40 -13.58
C THR A 194 -5.36 1.66 -13.49
N GLU A 195 -5.84 2.02 -12.30
CA GLU A 195 -6.46 3.34 -12.11
C GLU A 195 -5.37 4.43 -12.15
N GLU A 196 -5.66 5.53 -12.83
CA GLU A 196 -4.78 6.70 -12.80
C GLU A 196 -4.92 7.43 -11.45
N LEU A 197 -3.78 7.71 -10.80
CA LEU A 197 -3.71 8.44 -9.53
C LEU A 197 -4.52 9.77 -9.53
N SER A 198 -4.71 10.38 -10.70
CA SER A 198 -5.52 11.58 -10.92
C SER A 198 -7.00 11.40 -10.53
N SER A 199 -7.60 10.25 -10.87
CA SER A 199 -9.01 9.92 -10.58
C SER A 199 -9.21 9.71 -9.07
N ILE A 200 -8.34 8.90 -8.49
CA ILE A 200 -8.29 8.61 -7.05
C ILE A 200 -8.10 9.91 -6.23
N ALA A 201 -7.21 10.78 -6.68
CA ALA A 201 -6.98 12.09 -6.07
C ALA A 201 -8.20 13.02 -6.15
N LYS A 202 -8.99 12.95 -7.23
CA LYS A 202 -10.22 13.74 -7.39
C LYS A 202 -11.28 13.26 -6.39
N MET A 203 -11.51 11.95 -6.32
CA MET A 203 -12.47 11.35 -5.39
C MET A 203 -12.17 11.74 -3.93
N TYR A 204 -10.90 11.67 -3.52
CA TYR A 204 -10.49 12.03 -2.17
C TYR A 204 -10.78 13.50 -1.80
N ARG A 205 -10.50 14.45 -2.71
CA ARG A 205 -10.76 15.89 -2.48
C ARG A 205 -12.22 16.14 -2.23
N GLU A 206 -13.06 15.55 -3.05
CA GLU A 206 -14.49 15.79 -2.98
C GLU A 206 -15.10 15.18 -1.71
N ILE A 207 -14.66 13.98 -1.28
CA ILE A 207 -15.03 13.40 0.03
C ILE A 207 -14.67 14.38 1.16
N THR A 208 -13.44 14.90 1.12
CA THR A 208 -12.95 15.84 2.13
C THR A 208 -13.75 17.15 2.13
N ALA A 209 -14.09 17.68 0.96
CA ALA A 209 -14.87 18.90 0.80
C ALA A 209 -16.32 18.75 1.35
N VAL A 210 -16.95 17.60 1.12
CA VAL A 210 -18.28 17.26 1.66
C VAL A 210 -18.22 17.15 3.18
N CYS A 211 -17.24 16.41 3.71
CA CYS A 211 -17.04 16.23 5.15
C CYS A 211 -16.84 17.57 5.86
N ARG A 212 -15.96 18.44 5.34
CA ARG A 212 -15.74 19.79 5.89
C ARG A 212 -17.01 20.63 5.91
N ARG A 213 -17.79 20.59 4.84
CA ARG A 213 -19.05 21.34 4.81
C ARG A 213 -20.05 20.79 5.80
N ALA A 214 -20.19 19.46 5.89
CA ALA A 214 -21.07 18.80 6.84
C ALA A 214 -20.75 19.23 8.28
N MET A 215 -19.45 19.21 8.66
CA MET A 215 -18.99 19.69 9.97
C MET A 215 -19.29 21.18 10.20
N SER A 216 -19.14 22.02 9.17
CA SER A 216 -19.44 23.46 9.29
C SER A 216 -20.94 23.77 9.47
N LEU A 217 -21.81 22.86 9.02
CA LEU A 217 -23.26 23.01 9.13
C LEU A 217 -23.79 22.40 10.43
N HIS A 218 -23.21 21.27 10.85
CA HIS A 218 -23.66 20.49 12.00
C HIS A 218 -22.46 19.95 12.78
N VAL A 219 -22.25 20.48 13.98
CA VAL A 219 -21.14 20.06 14.86
C VAL A 219 -21.23 18.57 15.23
N ASP A 220 -22.45 18.04 15.36
CA ASP A 220 -22.70 16.62 15.68
C ASP A 220 -22.19 15.65 14.59
N LEU A 221 -21.83 16.16 13.41
CA LEU A 221 -21.24 15.39 12.31
C LEU A 221 -19.69 15.38 12.32
N GLU A 222 -19.03 15.99 13.31
CA GLU A 222 -17.57 16.04 13.38
C GLU A 222 -16.90 14.65 13.43
N ASP A 223 -17.23 13.82 14.42
CA ASP A 223 -16.67 12.46 14.54
C ASP A 223 -16.97 11.58 13.30
N PRO A 224 -18.22 11.53 12.77
CA PRO A 224 -18.56 10.77 11.56
C PRO A 224 -17.83 11.24 10.30
N ALA A 225 -17.67 12.55 10.12
CA ALA A 225 -16.98 13.13 8.98
C ALA A 225 -15.48 12.84 9.04
N ASN A 226 -14.87 12.97 10.21
CA ASN A 226 -13.46 12.63 10.41
C ASN A 226 -13.20 11.14 10.22
N LEU A 227 -14.10 10.27 10.70
CA LEU A 227 -14.04 8.82 10.46
C LEU A 227 -14.12 8.47 8.98
N LEU A 228 -15.03 9.09 8.23
CA LEU A 228 -15.13 8.88 6.78
C LEU A 228 -13.84 9.27 6.08
N VAL A 229 -13.32 10.46 6.38
CA VAL A 229 -12.06 10.95 5.78
C VAL A 229 -10.92 9.97 6.09
N ALA A 230 -10.76 9.55 7.35
CA ALA A 230 -9.71 8.60 7.73
C ALA A 230 -9.86 7.26 7.00
N CYS A 231 -11.06 6.68 6.97
CA CYS A 231 -11.29 5.41 6.28
C CYS A 231 -11.02 5.55 4.77
N SER A 232 -11.50 6.63 4.15
CA SER A 232 -11.25 6.91 2.74
C SER A 232 -9.77 7.09 2.46
N THR A 233 -9.00 7.77 3.32
CA THR A 233 -7.54 7.85 3.19
C THR A 233 -6.94 6.45 3.19
N SER A 234 -7.36 5.58 4.10
CA SER A 234 -6.85 4.22 4.15
C SER A 234 -7.17 3.44 2.86
N PHE A 235 -8.40 3.51 2.35
CA PHE A 235 -8.74 2.80 1.11
C PHE A 235 -8.05 3.37 -0.13
N ILE A 236 -7.72 4.67 -0.13
CA ILE A 236 -7.16 5.36 -1.30
C ILE A 236 -5.63 5.31 -1.32
N PHE A 237 -4.97 5.60 -0.20
CA PHE A 237 -3.51 5.75 -0.11
C PHE A 237 -2.81 4.52 0.45
N ALA A 238 -3.56 3.62 1.08
CA ALA A 238 -3.03 2.52 1.89
C ALA A 238 -3.30 1.14 1.25
N HIS A 239 -3.86 1.12 0.05
CA HIS A 239 -4.31 -0.11 -0.57
C HIS A 239 -3.18 -0.88 -1.28
N PRO A 240 -3.10 -2.22 -1.15
CA PRO A 240 -2.08 -3.04 -1.84
C PRO A 240 -2.04 -2.90 -3.36
N SER A 241 -3.15 -2.52 -4.02
CA SER A 241 -3.15 -2.25 -5.47
C SER A 241 -2.69 -0.84 -5.85
N ASN A 242 -2.61 0.07 -4.89
CA ASN A 242 -2.34 1.50 -5.11
C ASN A 242 -1.16 1.95 -4.25
N GLN A 243 -0.07 1.19 -4.34
CA GLN A 243 1.13 1.45 -3.55
C GLN A 243 1.87 2.66 -4.10
N LEU A 244 1.54 3.82 -3.55
CA LEU A 244 2.41 4.98 -3.64
C LEU A 244 3.74 4.61 -2.98
N PRO A 245 4.88 4.77 -3.68
CA PRO A 245 6.18 4.34 -3.17
C PRO A 245 6.75 5.34 -2.16
N LEU A 246 5.96 5.68 -1.13
CA LEU A 246 6.25 6.70 -0.12
C LEU A 246 7.52 6.35 0.66
N GLN A 247 7.62 5.11 1.12
CA GLN A 247 8.77 4.66 1.88
C GLN A 247 10.00 4.48 0.98
N LYS A 248 9.86 3.90 -0.21
CA LYS A 248 10.96 3.84 -1.19
C LYS A 248 11.51 5.25 -1.49
N ALA A 249 10.64 6.24 -1.65
CA ALA A 249 11.04 7.62 -1.89
C ALA A 249 11.71 8.26 -0.68
N PHE A 250 11.16 8.07 0.52
CA PHE A 250 11.76 8.51 1.78
C PHE A 250 13.18 7.94 1.96
N LEU A 251 13.35 6.64 1.77
CA LEU A 251 14.65 5.96 1.82
C LEU A 251 15.63 6.52 0.77
N CYS A 252 15.16 6.79 -0.45
CA CYS A 252 16.00 7.39 -1.49
C CYS A 252 16.41 8.83 -1.19
N HIS A 253 15.58 9.57 -0.44
CA HIS A 253 15.94 10.90 0.04
C HIS A 253 17.04 10.83 1.09
N GLN A 254 16.94 9.89 2.04
CA GLN A 254 17.98 9.64 3.04
C GLN A 254 19.28 9.14 2.39
N ASN A 255 19.20 8.21 1.43
CA ASN A 255 20.36 7.68 0.73
C ASN A 255 20.10 7.54 -0.78
N ARG A 256 20.62 8.51 -1.54
CA ARG A 256 20.44 8.61 -3.00
C ARG A 256 20.93 7.38 -3.77
N LYS A 257 21.87 6.59 -3.22
CA LYS A 257 22.42 5.39 -3.89
C LYS A 257 21.34 4.33 -4.10
N TRP A 258 20.36 4.25 -3.21
CA TRP A 258 19.31 3.23 -3.24
C TRP A 258 18.34 3.39 -4.41
N ARG A 259 18.21 4.60 -4.97
CA ARG A 259 17.36 4.87 -6.15
C ARG A 259 17.66 3.92 -7.30
N SER A 260 18.94 3.74 -7.61
CA SER A 260 19.38 2.87 -8.71
C SER A 260 19.03 1.40 -8.48
N SER A 261 18.91 0.96 -7.22
CA SER A 261 18.58 -0.42 -6.86
C SER A 261 17.08 -0.65 -6.96
N PHE A 262 16.28 0.25 -6.37
CA PHE A 262 14.82 0.21 -6.54
C PHE A 262 14.42 0.32 -8.01
N SER A 263 14.97 1.29 -8.75
CA SER A 263 14.65 1.49 -10.17
C SER A 263 14.90 0.24 -11.02
N ARG A 264 15.99 -0.50 -10.77
CA ARG A 264 16.29 -1.73 -11.52
C ARG A 264 15.31 -2.86 -11.19
N LEU A 265 14.96 -3.03 -9.92
CA LEU A 265 14.03 -4.09 -9.50
C LEU A 265 12.61 -3.80 -10.00
N ILE A 266 12.14 -2.55 -9.85
CA ILE A 266 10.85 -2.10 -10.38
C ILE A 266 10.76 -2.32 -11.90
N GLN A 267 11.84 -2.04 -12.64
CA GLN A 267 11.90 -2.30 -14.09
C GLN A 267 11.92 -3.80 -14.44
N ALA A 268 12.55 -4.64 -13.62
CA ALA A 268 12.67 -6.07 -13.88
C ALA A 268 11.40 -6.86 -13.54
N GLN A 269 10.64 -6.41 -12.53
CA GLN A 269 9.43 -7.08 -12.02
C GLN A 269 8.14 -6.62 -12.71
N ALA A 270 8.28 -5.68 -13.62
CA ALA A 270 7.23 -5.03 -14.36
C ALA A 270 6.41 -5.98 -15.24
N LEU A 271 5.37 -6.59 -14.68
CA LEU A 271 4.14 -6.89 -15.43
C LEU A 271 3.42 -5.57 -15.74
N ALA A 272 2.60 -5.53 -16.80
CA ALA A 272 2.11 -4.32 -17.47
C ALA A 272 1.34 -3.27 -16.61
N SER A 273 1.14 -3.48 -15.31
CA SER A 273 0.24 -2.67 -14.45
C SER A 273 0.89 -1.57 -13.62
N ASN A 274 2.17 -1.64 -13.19
CA ASN A 274 2.77 -0.59 -12.34
C ASN A 274 3.39 0.57 -13.14
N THR A 275 2.56 1.48 -13.65
CA THR A 275 2.98 2.66 -14.44
C THR A 275 3.49 3.81 -13.56
N PHE A 276 2.86 4.07 -12.41
CA PHE A 276 3.16 5.23 -11.56
C PHE A 276 4.53 5.14 -10.87
N GLU A 277 4.84 4.01 -10.22
CA GLU A 277 6.14 3.79 -9.58
C GLU A 277 7.29 3.89 -10.60
N ARG A 278 7.09 3.39 -11.83
CA ARG A 278 8.06 3.55 -12.93
C ARG A 278 8.23 5.00 -13.35
N GLN A 279 7.17 5.80 -13.40
CA GLN A 279 7.27 7.21 -13.74
C GLN A 279 8.10 7.98 -12.70
N ILE A 280 7.92 7.67 -11.41
CA ILE A 280 8.69 8.30 -10.33
C ILE A 280 10.17 7.90 -10.40
N PHE A 281 10.45 6.59 -10.47
CA PHE A 281 11.82 6.07 -10.40
C PHE A 281 12.57 6.10 -11.73
N GLY A 282 11.86 6.28 -12.86
CA GLY A 282 12.42 6.34 -14.21
C GLY A 282 12.86 7.73 -14.69
N THR A 283 12.61 8.79 -13.91
CA THR A 283 13.12 10.15 -14.19
C THR A 283 14.40 10.44 -13.39
N ASP A 284 15.10 11.54 -13.65
CA ASP A 284 16.24 11.97 -12.81
C ASP A 284 15.82 12.88 -11.64
N CYS A 285 14.52 13.13 -11.47
CA CYS A 285 13.98 13.99 -10.42
C CYS A 285 13.96 13.30 -9.05
N ASN A 286 14.06 14.06 -7.96
CA ASN A 286 13.90 13.54 -6.60
C ASN A 286 12.52 12.84 -6.46
N PRO A 287 12.45 11.55 -6.05
CA PRO A 287 11.18 10.85 -5.90
C PRO A 287 10.23 11.57 -4.96
N VAL A 288 10.77 12.16 -3.90
CA VAL A 288 9.99 12.89 -2.89
C VAL A 288 9.24 14.06 -3.53
N THR A 289 9.94 14.87 -4.32
CA THR A 289 9.34 16.02 -4.99
C THR A 289 8.24 15.59 -5.97
N ARG A 290 8.46 14.52 -6.74
CA ARG A 290 7.44 14.00 -7.69
C ARG A 290 6.20 13.46 -6.99
N ILE A 291 6.39 12.74 -5.90
CA ILE A 291 5.32 12.23 -5.05
C ILE A 291 4.56 13.39 -4.41
N GLN A 292 5.27 14.40 -3.89
CA GLN A 292 4.66 15.62 -3.38
C GLN A 292 3.86 16.32 -4.49
N GLU A 293 4.40 16.55 -5.68
CA GLU A 293 3.66 17.15 -6.80
C GLU A 293 2.40 16.37 -7.18
N ALA A 294 2.44 15.04 -7.12
CA ALA A 294 1.33 14.17 -7.48
C ALA A 294 0.24 14.06 -6.38
N ILE A 295 0.65 14.04 -5.11
CA ILE A 295 -0.23 13.78 -3.96
C ILE A 295 -0.56 15.05 -3.15
N VAL A 296 0.17 16.15 -3.34
CA VAL A 296 -0.20 17.43 -2.72
C VAL A 296 -1.59 17.88 -3.18
N PRO A 297 -1.94 17.92 -4.49
CA PRO A 297 -3.25 18.38 -4.94
C PRO A 297 -4.46 17.70 -4.26
N PRO A 298 -4.48 16.36 -4.02
CA PRO A 298 -5.56 15.74 -3.25
C PRO A 298 -5.63 16.11 -1.77
N LEU A 299 -4.51 16.48 -1.16
CA LEU A 299 -4.40 16.73 0.28
C LEU A 299 -4.34 18.22 0.64
N VAL A 300 -4.33 19.11 -0.35
CA VAL A 300 -4.54 20.57 -0.16
C VAL A 300 -5.86 20.82 0.59
N ASP A 301 -6.90 20.03 0.32
CA ASP A 301 -8.17 20.12 1.03
C ASP A 301 -8.14 19.56 2.46
N LEU A 302 -6.98 19.19 3.01
CA LEU A 302 -6.77 18.93 4.44
C LEU A 302 -6.00 20.03 5.16
N GLU A 303 -5.69 21.16 4.49
CA GLU A 303 -4.72 22.19 4.91
C GLU A 303 -4.92 22.93 6.24
N THR A 304 -5.96 22.63 7.01
CA THR A 304 -6.04 23.13 8.38
C THR A 304 -5.37 22.14 9.33
N SER A 305 -4.28 22.54 9.98
CA SER A 305 -3.58 21.73 11.00
C SER A 305 -4.54 21.19 12.07
N GLN A 306 -5.65 21.90 12.33
CA GLN A 306 -6.70 21.48 13.24
C GLN A 306 -7.52 20.27 12.75
N ALA A 307 -7.80 20.14 11.45
CA ALA A 307 -8.51 18.97 10.91
C ALA A 307 -7.63 17.72 10.97
N ILE A 308 -6.35 17.87 10.66
CA ILE A 308 -5.34 16.81 10.79
C ILE A 308 -5.23 16.37 12.26
N GLN A 309 -5.11 17.32 13.19
CA GLN A 309 -5.06 17.03 14.63
C GLN A 309 -6.33 16.35 15.14
N ASN A 310 -7.52 16.73 14.66
CA ASN A 310 -8.77 16.09 15.07
C ASN A 310 -8.84 14.64 14.58
N ILE A 311 -8.40 14.36 13.35
CA ILE A 311 -8.35 13.00 12.81
C ILE A 311 -7.31 12.13 13.54
N VAL A 312 -6.12 12.68 13.83
CA VAL A 312 -5.07 11.98 14.61
C VAL A 312 -5.56 11.67 16.03
N ARG A 313 -6.12 12.66 16.74
CA ARG A 313 -6.70 12.47 18.08
C ARG A 313 -7.84 11.45 18.08
N LEU A 314 -8.62 11.39 17.01
CA LEU A 314 -9.67 10.40 16.86
C LEU A 314 -9.06 8.99 16.72
N GLY A 315 -7.96 8.84 15.99
CA GLY A 315 -7.15 7.60 15.95
C GLY A 315 -6.65 7.16 17.34
N ASP A 316 -6.16 8.10 18.16
CA ASP A 316 -5.68 7.80 19.52
C ASP A 316 -6.80 7.38 20.47
N ARG A 317 -7.95 8.06 20.41
CA ARG A 317 -9.17 7.67 21.17
C ARG A 317 -9.62 6.26 20.79
N LEU A 318 -9.53 5.92 19.50
CA LEU A 318 -9.85 4.61 18.99
C LEU A 318 -8.87 3.51 19.46
N GLY A 319 -7.58 3.83 19.64
CA GLY A 319 -6.56 2.88 20.11
C GLY A 319 -6.63 2.57 21.62
N ASN A 320 -6.91 3.58 22.44
CA ASN A 320 -6.83 3.45 23.90
C ASN A 320 -8.11 2.92 24.58
N GLU A 321 -9.27 2.94 23.91
CA GLU A 321 -10.59 2.72 24.55
C GLU A 321 -11.40 1.54 23.95
N ALA A 322 -10.76 0.67 23.17
CA ALA A 322 -11.44 -0.15 22.14
C ALA A 322 -12.28 -1.36 22.59
N LEU A 323 -12.35 -1.77 23.87
CA LEU A 323 -12.96 -3.07 24.21
C LEU A 323 -13.99 -3.10 25.35
N THR A 324 -14.28 -1.99 26.03
CA THR A 324 -15.23 -2.03 27.16
C THR A 324 -16.21 -0.84 27.16
N GLY A 325 -17.13 -0.83 26.19
CA GLY A 325 -18.39 -0.08 26.33
C GLY A 325 -18.43 1.37 25.80
N ASN A 326 -17.66 1.70 24.76
CA ASN A 326 -17.57 3.06 24.24
C ASN A 326 -18.70 3.42 23.23
N SER A 327 -19.18 4.65 23.27
CA SER A 327 -20.18 5.20 22.33
C SER A 327 -19.68 5.23 20.88
N LEU A 328 -18.37 5.40 20.68
CA LEU A 328 -17.72 5.45 19.37
C LEU A 328 -17.65 4.07 18.68
N GLY A 329 -17.48 2.99 19.45
CA GLY A 329 -17.53 1.62 18.92
C GLY A 329 -18.95 1.20 18.51
N LEU A 330 -19.96 1.61 19.28
CA LEU A 330 -21.37 1.48 18.88
C LEU A 330 -21.68 2.31 17.63
N TYR A 331 -21.09 3.51 17.53
CA TYR A 331 -21.21 4.36 16.36
C TYR A 331 -20.62 3.70 15.11
N LEU A 332 -19.42 3.13 15.20
CA LEU A 332 -18.76 2.40 14.10
C LEU A 332 -19.57 1.18 13.62
N ASN A 333 -20.27 0.50 14.52
CA ASN A 333 -21.18 -0.58 14.14
C ASN A 333 -22.39 -0.07 13.33
N GLY A 334 -22.90 1.13 13.65
CA GLY A 334 -23.96 1.79 12.88
C GLY A 334 -23.45 2.51 11.62
N PHE A 335 -22.15 2.73 11.51
CA PHE A 335 -21.48 3.39 10.38
C PHE A 335 -20.97 2.39 9.33
N GLY A 336 -20.77 1.14 9.75
CA GLY A 336 -20.20 0.09 8.91
C GLY A 336 -21.14 -0.49 7.85
N TYR A 337 -20.52 -1.19 6.91
CA TYR A 337 -21.19 -1.78 5.77
C TYR A 337 -20.63 -3.19 5.47
N ASP A 338 -21.51 -4.18 5.33
CA ASP A 338 -21.16 -5.59 5.05
C ASP A 338 -20.05 -6.13 5.97
N THR A 339 -18.89 -6.51 5.42
CA THR A 339 -17.76 -7.01 6.20
C THR A 339 -17.01 -5.91 6.94
N LEU A 340 -17.07 -4.66 6.46
CA LEU A 340 -16.48 -3.49 7.09
C LEU A 340 -17.34 -2.99 8.25
N THR A 341 -17.36 -3.73 9.35
CA THR A 341 -18.08 -3.37 10.57
C THR A 341 -17.17 -3.43 11.79
N GLY A 342 -17.50 -2.62 12.80
CA GLY A 342 -16.84 -2.61 14.11
C GLY A 342 -15.31 -2.52 14.05
N HIS A 343 -14.64 -3.60 14.46
CA HIS A 343 -13.18 -3.69 14.57
C HIS A 343 -12.43 -3.52 13.23
N GLN A 344 -13.05 -3.85 12.10
CA GLN A 344 -12.39 -3.65 10.80
C GLN A 344 -12.30 -2.17 10.46
N LEU A 345 -13.40 -1.44 10.61
CA LEU A 345 -13.41 0.01 10.39
C LEU A 345 -12.56 0.76 11.42
N LEU A 346 -12.51 0.27 12.66
CA LEU A 346 -11.60 0.78 13.68
C LEU A 346 -10.15 0.77 13.16
N ARG A 347 -9.70 -0.40 12.68
CA ARG A 347 -8.34 -0.58 12.15
C ARG A 347 -8.10 0.28 10.91
N THR A 348 -9.05 0.31 9.97
CA THR A 348 -8.96 1.12 8.75
C THR A 348 -8.89 2.62 9.06
N ALA A 349 -9.72 3.11 9.99
CA ALA A 349 -9.70 4.51 10.42
C ALA A 349 -8.37 4.88 11.09
N GLN A 350 -7.84 4.00 11.96
CA GLN A 350 -6.53 4.20 12.59
C GLN A 350 -5.41 4.28 11.55
N GLN A 351 -5.39 3.35 10.58
CA GLN A 351 -4.40 3.35 9.50
C GLN A 351 -4.44 4.65 8.68
N GLY A 352 -5.64 5.08 8.29
CA GLY A 352 -5.82 6.32 7.56
C GLY A 352 -5.40 7.56 8.35
N ALA A 353 -5.76 7.63 9.65
CA ALA A 353 -5.38 8.74 10.51
C ALA A 353 -3.85 8.87 10.67
N LEU A 354 -3.17 7.74 10.89
CA LEU A 354 -1.70 7.70 10.97
C LEU A 354 -1.06 8.14 9.65
N LEU A 355 -1.61 7.70 8.51
CA LEU A 355 -1.08 8.11 7.21
C LEU A 355 -1.24 9.60 6.92
N ILE A 356 -2.36 10.19 7.32
CA ILE A 356 -2.54 11.65 7.21
C ILE A 356 -1.44 12.36 8.02
N GLY A 357 -1.17 11.91 9.25
CA GLY A 357 -0.10 12.45 10.10
C GLY A 357 1.28 12.29 9.46
N ALA A 358 1.65 11.09 9.03
CA ALA A 358 2.94 10.84 8.41
C ALA A 358 3.13 11.59 7.08
N PHE A 359 2.07 11.71 6.28
CA PHE A 359 2.15 12.50 5.05
C PHE A 359 2.30 14.00 5.33
N HIS A 360 1.66 14.53 6.37
CA HIS A 360 1.85 15.91 6.79
C HIS A 360 3.34 16.19 7.12
N ARG A 361 4.01 15.26 7.81
CA ARG A 361 5.46 15.32 8.04
C ARG A 361 6.26 15.24 6.74
N TYR A 362 5.89 14.34 5.83
CA TYR A 362 6.55 14.16 4.54
C TYR A 362 6.40 15.33 3.58
N ARG A 363 5.28 16.07 3.61
CA ARG A 363 5.10 17.30 2.84
C ARG A 363 6.11 18.38 3.23
N LYS A 364 6.54 18.42 4.50
CA LYS A 364 7.53 19.36 5.01
C LYS A 364 8.98 18.95 4.68
N MET A 365 9.21 17.70 4.28
CA MET A 365 10.53 17.19 3.94
C MET A 365 11.12 17.94 2.73
N GLY A 366 12.30 18.52 2.90
CA GLY A 366 12.99 19.32 1.88
C GLY A 366 12.59 20.80 1.83
N GLN A 367 11.68 21.26 2.69
CA GLN A 367 11.37 22.68 2.88
C GLN A 367 12.20 23.22 4.06
N GLU A 368 13.39 23.72 3.77
CA GLU A 368 14.32 24.28 4.77
C GLU A 368 13.77 25.60 5.35
N GLY A 369 13.09 25.50 6.49
CA GLY A 369 12.74 26.62 7.36
C GLY A 369 12.68 26.15 8.81
N PRO A 370 12.92 27.02 9.80
CA PRO A 370 12.80 26.66 11.21
C PRO A 370 11.33 26.39 11.48
N THR A 371 10.97 25.11 11.36
CA THR A 371 9.61 24.68 11.65
C THR A 371 9.63 24.32 13.12
N GLU A 372 9.24 25.27 13.97
CA GLU A 372 8.64 24.93 15.26
C GLU A 372 7.36 24.15 14.92
N ALA A 373 7.51 22.86 14.63
CA ALA A 373 6.36 21.98 14.60
C ALA A 373 5.80 21.98 16.02
N PRO A 374 4.49 22.23 16.22
CA PRO A 374 3.89 21.86 17.49
C PRO A 374 4.18 20.37 17.69
N ASP A 375 4.52 19.94 18.91
CA ASP A 375 4.71 18.52 19.26
C ASP A 375 3.55 17.70 18.69
N GLU A 376 3.74 17.13 17.49
CA GLU A 376 2.77 16.27 16.84
C GLU A 376 2.90 14.96 17.61
N ALA A 377 1.87 14.66 18.42
CA ALA A 377 1.83 13.45 19.24
C ALA A 377 2.18 12.24 18.37
N GLN A 378 3.29 11.57 18.71
CA GLN A 378 3.68 10.32 18.09
C GLN A 378 2.69 9.25 18.49
N ALA A 379 2.32 8.40 17.54
CA ALA A 379 1.48 7.26 17.85
C ALA A 379 2.22 6.28 18.78
N PRO A 380 1.52 5.47 19.58
CA PRO A 380 2.16 4.39 20.31
C PRO A 380 2.83 3.43 19.33
N GLN A 381 4.12 3.13 19.54
CA GLN A 381 4.89 2.23 18.67
C GLN A 381 4.18 0.89 18.50
N GLU A 382 3.64 0.31 19.58
CA GLU A 382 2.89 -0.95 19.57
C GLU A 382 1.71 -0.93 18.57
N LEU A 383 0.96 0.18 18.51
CA LEU A 383 -0.16 0.34 17.59
C LEU A 383 0.33 0.34 16.13
N VAL A 384 1.40 1.10 15.83
CA VAL A 384 1.97 1.15 14.48
C VAL A 384 2.53 -0.22 14.08
N GLU A 385 3.16 -0.93 15.02
CA GLU A 385 3.66 -2.28 14.81
C GLU A 385 2.52 -3.27 14.53
N GLU A 386 1.39 -3.22 15.24
CA GLU A 386 0.21 -4.08 14.99
C GLU A 386 -0.36 -3.90 13.57
N LEU A 387 -0.28 -2.68 13.05
CA LEU A 387 -0.77 -2.31 11.73
C LEU A 387 0.12 -2.79 10.58
N LEU A 388 1.38 -3.18 10.87
CA LEU A 388 2.32 -3.74 9.91
C LEU A 388 1.78 -5.06 9.30
N SER A 389 1.55 -5.06 7.99
CA SER A 389 1.12 -6.23 7.22
C SER A 389 1.72 -6.27 5.80
N PRO A 390 1.83 -7.45 5.17
CA PRO A 390 2.31 -7.57 3.78
C PRO A 390 1.45 -6.80 2.78
N SER A 391 0.13 -6.80 2.98
CA SER A 391 -0.83 -6.03 2.17
C SER A 391 -0.64 -4.52 2.26
N PHE A 392 0.07 -4.05 3.29
CA PHE A 392 0.17 -2.63 3.62
C PHE A 392 1.62 -2.23 3.91
N LEU A 393 2.57 -2.85 3.21
CA LEU A 393 3.97 -2.82 3.58
C LEU A 393 4.58 -1.41 3.49
N GLU A 394 4.49 -0.77 2.32
CA GLU A 394 5.06 0.56 2.06
C GLU A 394 4.67 1.58 3.12
N ALA A 395 3.38 1.74 3.31
CA ALA A 395 2.86 2.77 4.17
C ALA A 395 3.02 2.41 5.66
N SER A 396 2.98 1.14 6.06
CA SER A 396 3.34 0.76 7.44
C SER A 396 4.79 1.08 7.77
N LEU A 397 5.73 0.77 6.87
CA LEU A 397 7.15 1.06 7.06
C LEU A 397 7.42 2.56 7.07
N PHE A 398 6.69 3.31 6.24
CA PHE A 398 6.72 4.75 6.24
C PHE A 398 6.29 5.36 7.57
N LEU A 399 5.19 4.87 8.15
CA LEU A 399 4.76 5.31 9.49
C LEU A 399 5.88 5.10 10.51
N ILE A 400 6.41 3.87 10.56
CA ILE A 400 7.46 3.49 11.52
C ILE A 400 8.68 4.43 11.41
N MET A 401 9.11 4.72 10.18
CA MET A 401 10.29 5.53 9.96
C MET A 401 10.06 7.03 10.05
N SER A 402 8.82 7.50 9.87
CA SER A 402 8.49 8.92 9.98
C SER A 402 8.42 9.44 11.42
N ASP A 403 8.26 8.53 12.39
CA ASP A 403 8.14 8.83 13.82
C ASP A 403 9.43 8.57 14.61
N ASP A 404 10.54 8.23 13.92
CA ASP A 404 11.85 7.92 14.53
C ASP A 404 11.78 6.86 15.65
N TYR A 405 10.93 5.84 15.51
CA TYR A 405 10.82 4.78 16.52
C TYR A 405 12.12 4.00 16.68
N SER A 406 12.39 3.60 17.93
CA SER A 406 13.52 2.73 18.24
C SER A 406 13.26 1.30 17.78
N LEU A 407 14.26 0.67 17.15
CA LEU A 407 14.17 -0.73 16.74
C LEU A 407 14.11 -1.66 17.98
N THR A 408 13.02 -2.40 18.09
CA THR A 408 12.86 -3.49 19.06
C THR A 408 13.16 -4.85 18.41
N GLU A 409 13.45 -5.86 19.23
CA GLU A 409 13.66 -7.22 18.73
C GLU A 409 12.37 -7.80 18.11
N GLY A 410 11.21 -7.49 18.71
CA GLY A 410 9.90 -7.88 18.17
C GLY A 410 9.62 -7.28 16.80
N LEU A 411 9.88 -5.99 16.62
CA LEU A 411 9.75 -5.32 15.33
C LEU A 411 10.73 -5.88 14.30
N GLY A 412 12.00 -6.04 14.67
CA GLY A 412 13.01 -6.63 13.79
C GLY A 412 12.61 -8.04 13.32
N GLY A 413 12.17 -8.91 14.24
CA GLY A 413 11.68 -10.24 13.91
C GLY A 413 10.45 -10.21 13.00
N LYS A 414 9.50 -9.29 13.23
CA LYS A 414 8.31 -9.13 12.37
C LYS A 414 8.68 -8.68 10.96
N LEU A 415 9.59 -7.71 10.82
CA LEU A 415 10.11 -7.25 9.53
C LEU A 415 10.78 -8.39 8.76
N LEU A 416 11.66 -9.14 9.41
CA LEU A 416 12.35 -10.28 8.79
C LEU A 416 11.39 -11.41 8.44
N GLY A 417 10.40 -11.68 9.29
CA GLY A 417 9.32 -12.62 9.01
C GLY A 417 8.59 -12.27 7.72
N MET A 418 8.21 -11.00 7.53
CA MET A 418 7.59 -10.55 6.28
C MET A 418 8.54 -10.64 5.08
N ALA A 419 9.80 -10.22 5.23
CA ALA A 419 10.80 -10.32 4.16
C ALA A 419 11.02 -11.76 3.70
N SER A 420 10.88 -12.74 4.61
CA SER A 420 11.06 -14.16 4.29
C SER A 420 9.94 -14.73 3.41
N THR A 421 8.75 -14.13 3.48
CA THR A 421 7.57 -14.55 2.70
C THR A 421 7.27 -13.63 1.52
N GLU A 422 7.92 -12.46 1.44
CA GLU A 422 7.67 -11.48 0.39
C GLU A 422 8.19 -11.98 -0.96
N SER A 423 7.32 -12.02 -1.96
CA SER A 423 7.61 -12.50 -3.31
C SER A 423 8.15 -11.40 -4.24
N ASN A 424 7.88 -10.13 -3.94
CA ASN A 424 8.37 -8.98 -4.67
C ASN A 424 9.75 -8.55 -4.16
N ASP A 425 10.82 -8.68 -4.96
CA ASP A 425 12.17 -8.29 -4.50
C ASP A 425 12.33 -6.78 -4.25
N SER A 426 11.55 -5.90 -4.91
CA SER A 426 11.59 -4.46 -4.63
C SER A 426 11.08 -4.17 -3.21
N ASP A 427 10.00 -4.86 -2.82
CA ASP A 427 9.39 -4.76 -1.50
C ASP A 427 10.23 -5.49 -0.43
N ARG A 428 10.88 -6.59 -0.80
CA ARG A 428 11.86 -7.24 0.05
C ARG A 428 13.06 -6.32 0.32
N LEU A 429 13.56 -5.63 -0.71
CA LEU A 429 14.62 -4.63 -0.56
C LEU A 429 14.16 -3.47 0.33
N LEU A 430 12.93 -3.01 0.16
CA LEU A 430 12.32 -1.97 1.00
C LEU A 430 12.36 -2.34 2.48
N ILE A 431 11.99 -3.57 2.83
CA ILE A 431 12.03 -4.05 4.22
C ILE A 431 13.44 -4.00 4.78
N PHE A 432 14.42 -4.54 4.04
CA PHE A 432 15.81 -4.57 4.51
C PHE A 432 16.42 -3.17 4.63
N ARG A 433 16.09 -2.25 3.71
CA ARG A 433 16.56 -0.87 3.78
C ARG A 433 15.90 -0.09 4.92
N SER A 434 14.63 -0.38 5.22
CA SER A 434 13.96 0.17 6.39
C SER A 434 14.59 -0.35 7.69
N LEU A 435 14.86 -1.65 7.79
CA LEU A 435 15.59 -2.24 8.91
C LEU A 435 16.98 -1.62 9.09
N ALA A 436 17.70 -1.38 7.99
CA ALA A 436 19.01 -0.73 8.03
C ALA A 436 18.94 0.69 8.63
N CYS A 437 17.96 1.49 8.21
CA CYS A 437 17.75 2.83 8.77
C CYS A 437 17.39 2.78 10.26
N LEU A 438 16.48 1.89 10.66
CA LEU A 438 16.09 1.72 12.07
C LEU A 438 17.27 1.27 12.94
N MET A 439 18.12 0.38 12.43
CA MET A 439 19.36 -0.01 13.11
C MET A 439 20.36 1.15 13.22
N ALA A 440 20.48 1.98 12.19
CA ALA A 440 21.34 3.17 12.21
C ALA A 440 20.88 4.18 13.28
N GLY A 441 19.57 4.29 13.50
CA GLY A 441 18.97 5.12 14.54
C GLY A 441 19.23 4.65 15.98
N MET A 442 19.71 3.42 16.20
CA MET A 442 20.02 2.93 17.55
C MET A 442 21.30 3.56 18.11
N ASP A 443 21.28 3.88 19.40
CA ASP A 443 22.42 4.44 20.13
C ASP A 443 23.55 3.43 20.35
N GLY A 444 24.65 3.63 19.65
CA GLY A 444 25.92 2.95 19.90
C GLY A 444 26.10 1.59 19.21
N ALA A 445 27.35 1.32 18.83
CA ALA A 445 27.78 0.09 18.17
C ALA A 445 27.39 -1.20 18.90
N SER A 446 27.47 -1.23 20.23
CA SER A 446 27.14 -2.41 21.03
C SER A 446 25.66 -2.80 20.93
N ALA A 447 24.74 -1.82 20.96
CA ALA A 447 23.31 -2.09 20.87
C ALA A 447 22.93 -2.66 19.51
N ARG A 448 23.48 -2.08 18.44
CA ARG A 448 23.29 -2.55 17.06
C ARG A 448 23.82 -3.96 16.84
N LEU A 449 25.02 -4.26 17.38
CA LEU A 449 25.58 -5.62 17.30
C LEU A 449 24.74 -6.63 18.08
N LYS A 450 24.28 -6.29 19.30
CA LYS A 450 23.38 -7.17 20.07
C LYS A 450 22.09 -7.46 19.30
N MET A 451 21.48 -6.42 18.72
CA MET A 451 20.29 -6.57 17.88
C MET A 451 20.57 -7.48 16.68
N MET A 452 21.65 -7.23 15.94
CA MET A 452 22.06 -8.06 14.80
C MET A 452 22.27 -9.53 15.21
N THR A 453 22.94 -9.77 16.33
CA THR A 453 23.13 -11.12 16.86
C THR A 453 21.81 -11.79 17.22
N SER A 454 20.87 -11.07 17.85
CA SER A 454 19.55 -11.62 18.17
C SER A 454 18.79 -12.00 16.90
N LEU A 455 18.74 -11.10 15.91
CA LEU A 455 18.03 -11.33 14.66
C LEU A 455 18.63 -12.50 13.87
N ILE A 456 19.96 -12.61 13.80
CA ILE A 456 20.62 -13.77 13.14
C ILE A 456 20.29 -15.08 13.85
N LYS A 457 20.21 -15.08 15.18
CA LYS A 457 19.86 -16.25 16.00
C LYS A 457 18.42 -16.71 15.84
N GLN A 458 17.49 -15.78 15.65
CA GLN A 458 16.07 -16.12 15.46
C GLN A 458 15.80 -16.78 14.10
N HIS A 459 16.63 -16.48 13.09
CA HIS A 459 16.43 -16.95 11.72
C HIS A 459 17.46 -18.00 11.30
N THR A 460 17.62 -19.08 12.09
CA THR A 460 18.64 -20.13 11.83
C THR A 460 18.45 -20.85 10.50
N ASP A 461 17.21 -20.98 10.03
CA ASP A 461 16.86 -21.84 8.89
C ASP A 461 16.55 -21.05 7.61
N GLN A 462 16.79 -19.73 7.61
CA GLN A 462 16.45 -18.82 6.50
C GLN A 462 17.73 -18.16 5.92
N PRO A 463 18.41 -18.83 4.96
CA PRO A 463 19.70 -18.36 4.43
C PRO A 463 19.59 -17.03 3.67
N ASN A 464 18.46 -16.76 3.02
CA ASN A 464 18.16 -15.47 2.40
C ASN A 464 18.15 -14.31 3.42
N ILE A 465 17.50 -14.49 4.56
CA ILE A 465 17.48 -13.52 5.66
C ILE A 465 18.88 -13.33 6.24
N LYS A 466 19.59 -14.42 6.53
CA LYS A 466 20.98 -14.34 7.03
C LYS A 466 21.90 -13.62 6.06
N SER A 467 21.78 -13.90 4.76
CA SER A 467 22.56 -13.22 3.72
C SER A 467 22.32 -11.71 3.74
N ALA A 468 21.07 -11.27 3.86
CA ALA A 468 20.75 -9.85 3.93
C ALA A 468 21.25 -9.20 5.23
N LEU A 469 21.14 -9.88 6.38
CA LEU A 469 21.66 -9.39 7.66
C LEU A 469 23.20 -9.30 7.67
N VAL A 470 23.89 -10.27 7.06
CA VAL A 470 25.35 -10.21 6.88
C VAL A 470 25.75 -9.08 5.93
N SER A 471 24.98 -8.86 4.86
CA SER A 471 25.20 -7.71 3.98
C SER A 471 25.04 -6.38 4.72
N LEU A 472 24.01 -6.26 5.56
CA LEU A 472 23.80 -5.10 6.43
C LEU A 472 24.94 -4.92 7.45
N LEU A 473 25.43 -6.01 8.05
CA LEU A 473 26.62 -5.95 8.92
C LEU A 473 27.83 -5.40 8.16
N ARG A 474 28.05 -5.82 6.91
CA ARG A 474 29.14 -5.30 6.07
C ARG A 474 28.98 -3.81 5.80
N GLU A 475 27.78 -3.35 5.48
CA GLU A 475 27.52 -1.92 5.27
C GLU A 475 27.81 -1.11 6.54
N ASN A 476 27.36 -1.59 7.71
CA ASN A 476 27.61 -0.97 9.02
C ASN A 476 29.10 -0.94 9.40
N LEU A 477 29.91 -1.86 8.88
CA LEU A 477 31.37 -1.87 9.11
C LEU A 477 32.12 -0.84 8.23
N VAL A 478 31.52 -0.40 7.12
CA VAL A 478 32.19 0.46 6.11
C VAL A 478 31.75 1.91 6.17
N ASP A 479 30.50 2.19 6.54
CA ASP A 479 29.92 3.52 6.40
C ASP A 479 30.05 4.36 7.70
N PRO A 480 30.91 5.39 7.73
CA PRO A 480 31.05 6.29 8.89
C PRO A 480 29.83 7.19 9.11
N SER A 481 28.93 7.32 8.12
CA SER A 481 27.70 8.12 8.27
C SER A 481 26.64 7.45 9.14
N GLN A 482 26.74 6.14 9.35
CA GLN A 482 25.79 5.41 10.20
C GLN A 482 26.21 5.36 11.67
N GLY A 483 27.36 5.91 12.06
CA GLY A 483 27.84 5.98 13.44
C GLY A 483 29.37 5.84 13.51
N PRO A 484 29.97 5.95 14.71
CA PRO A 484 31.40 5.78 14.86
C PRO A 484 31.81 4.39 14.35
N PRO A 485 32.85 4.29 13.50
CA PRO A 485 33.26 3.03 12.92
C PRO A 485 33.55 2.01 14.02
N LEU A 486 32.98 0.82 13.86
CA LEU A 486 33.08 -0.31 14.80
C LEU A 486 34.52 -0.74 15.11
N LEU A 487 35.49 -0.26 14.34
CA LEU A 487 36.90 -0.62 14.37
C LEU A 487 37.85 0.57 14.69
N ASP A 488 37.35 1.75 15.08
CA ASP A 488 38.23 2.85 15.50
C ASP A 488 38.58 2.79 17.00
N PRO A 489 39.82 3.13 17.39
CA PRO A 489 40.21 3.27 18.78
C PRO A 489 39.57 4.52 19.41
N PRO A 490 39.30 4.53 20.74
CA PRO A 490 38.91 5.76 21.44
C PRO A 490 40.02 6.81 21.30
N SER A 491 39.66 8.01 20.86
CA SER A 491 40.60 9.09 20.51
C SER A 491 41.26 9.74 21.73
N THR A 492 40.94 9.31 22.95
CA THR A 492 41.48 9.87 24.19
C THR A 492 41.66 8.79 25.26
N GLY A 493 42.90 8.33 25.43
CA GLY A 493 43.35 7.55 26.59
C GLY A 493 42.95 6.06 26.59
N PRO A 494 43.57 5.25 27.48
CA PRO A 494 43.24 3.84 27.63
C PRO A 494 41.92 3.72 28.41
N ASP A 495 40.82 3.98 27.72
CA ASP A 495 39.50 3.66 28.23
C ASP A 495 39.34 2.12 28.16
N PRO A 496 38.91 1.43 29.24
CA PRO A 496 38.70 -0.02 29.22
C PRO A 496 37.60 -0.47 28.24
N HIS A 497 36.95 0.47 27.54
CA HIS A 497 35.92 0.26 26.53
C HIS A 497 36.40 -0.18 25.14
N VAL A 498 37.70 -0.45 24.95
CA VAL A 498 38.14 -1.36 23.87
C VAL A 498 37.50 -2.78 24.00
N GLY A 499 36.81 -3.08 25.11
CA GLY A 499 36.41 -4.43 25.53
C GLY A 499 34.92 -4.86 25.47
N GLY A 500 34.04 -4.29 24.63
CA GLY A 500 32.63 -4.73 24.56
C GLY A 500 32.14 -5.08 23.15
N SER A 501 32.06 -4.08 22.27
CA SER A 501 31.57 -4.22 20.89
C SER A 501 32.43 -5.19 20.07
N ILE A 502 33.76 -5.18 20.25
CA ILE A 502 34.66 -6.09 19.53
C ILE A 502 34.43 -7.55 19.95
N ILE A 503 34.16 -7.81 21.24
CA ILE A 503 33.84 -9.16 21.73
C ILE A 503 32.53 -9.65 21.12
N LEU A 504 31.52 -8.79 21.09
CA LEU A 504 30.22 -9.09 20.45
C LEU A 504 30.39 -9.35 18.95
N LEU A 505 31.17 -8.52 18.25
CA LEU A 505 31.47 -8.70 16.83
C LEU A 505 32.20 -10.03 16.59
N ARG A 506 33.22 -10.37 17.38
CA ARG A 506 33.92 -11.66 17.29
C ARG A 506 32.98 -12.84 17.50
N SER A 507 32.11 -12.78 18.52
CA SER A 507 31.11 -13.82 18.78
C SER A 507 30.16 -13.99 17.60
N LEU A 508 29.67 -12.88 17.04
CA LEU A 508 28.79 -12.90 15.87
C LEU A 508 29.48 -13.48 14.63
N LEU A 509 30.73 -13.10 14.38
CA LEU A 509 31.52 -13.61 13.27
C LEU A 509 31.75 -15.11 13.38
N LEU A 510 32.12 -15.61 14.56
CA LEU A 510 32.27 -17.04 14.81
C LEU A 510 30.97 -17.80 14.50
N GLU A 511 29.84 -17.30 14.99
CA GLU A 511 28.52 -17.91 14.74
C GLU A 511 28.16 -17.95 13.24
N ILE A 512 28.43 -16.88 12.50
CA ILE A 512 28.21 -16.82 11.05
C ILE A 512 29.07 -17.87 10.33
N TYR A 513 30.35 -18.01 10.71
CA TYR A 513 31.28 -18.89 10.01
C TYR A 513 31.14 -20.36 10.42
N ASP A 514 30.80 -20.65 11.67
CA ASP A 514 30.61 -22.02 12.18
C ASP A 514 29.44 -22.75 11.49
N SER A 515 28.48 -22.03 10.90
CA SER A 515 27.40 -22.66 10.13
C SER A 515 27.84 -23.22 8.76
N THR A 516 29.03 -22.87 8.27
CA THR A 516 29.47 -23.17 6.90
C THR A 516 29.50 -24.67 6.54
N PRO A 517 30.00 -25.57 7.41
CA PRO A 517 29.99 -27.01 7.10
C PRO A 517 28.56 -27.55 6.91
N LEU A 518 27.61 -27.06 7.71
CA LEU A 518 26.20 -27.41 7.59
C LEU A 518 25.63 -26.88 6.27
N ASP A 519 25.88 -25.61 5.94
CA ASP A 519 25.40 -24.98 4.70
C ASP A 519 25.87 -25.73 3.45
N LEU A 520 27.15 -26.13 3.39
CA LEU A 520 27.71 -26.93 2.29
C LEU A 520 27.11 -28.34 2.23
N SER A 521 26.80 -28.96 3.37
CA SER A 521 26.14 -30.26 3.40
C SER A 521 24.70 -30.20 2.89
N LEU A 522 23.95 -29.14 3.25
CA LEU A 522 22.58 -28.90 2.81
C LEU A 522 22.53 -28.63 1.30
N ILE A 523 23.48 -27.84 0.80
CA ILE A 523 23.75 -27.67 -0.62
C ILE A 523 23.84 -29.05 -1.29
N ASN A 524 24.77 -29.92 -0.87
CA ASN A 524 24.95 -31.22 -1.52
C ASN A 524 23.69 -32.10 -1.45
N GLN A 525 22.98 -32.11 -0.32
CA GLN A 525 21.73 -32.84 -0.17
C GLN A 525 20.66 -32.34 -1.15
N LEU A 526 20.47 -31.03 -1.26
CA LEU A 526 19.49 -30.42 -2.16
C LEU A 526 19.82 -30.74 -3.62
N TRP A 527 21.09 -30.63 -4.02
CA TRP A 527 21.51 -30.93 -5.39
C TRP A 527 21.30 -32.39 -5.81
N ASN A 528 21.31 -33.31 -4.83
CA ASN A 528 21.10 -34.74 -5.05
C ASN A 528 19.61 -35.14 -4.90
N SER A 529 18.72 -34.17 -4.65
CA SER A 529 17.27 -34.39 -4.56
C SER A 529 16.64 -34.52 -5.96
N PRO A 530 15.70 -35.46 -6.16
CA PRO A 530 15.02 -35.65 -7.45
C PRO A 530 13.98 -34.56 -7.80
N SER A 531 13.71 -33.59 -6.91
CA SER A 531 12.79 -32.47 -7.15
C SER A 531 13.55 -31.24 -7.69
N HIS A 532 13.14 -30.66 -8.82
CA HIS A 532 13.97 -29.67 -9.53
C HIS A 532 13.74 -28.19 -9.18
N ASP A 533 12.49 -27.72 -9.08
CA ASP A 533 12.24 -26.26 -9.07
C ASP A 533 12.45 -25.58 -7.71
N ASN A 534 11.89 -26.12 -6.62
CA ASN A 534 12.10 -25.57 -5.27
C ASN A 534 13.55 -25.73 -4.78
N VAL A 535 14.24 -26.75 -5.29
CA VAL A 535 15.63 -27.07 -4.95
C VAL A 535 16.60 -26.03 -5.50
N CYS A 536 16.41 -25.57 -6.74
CA CYS A 536 17.30 -24.58 -7.34
C CYS A 536 17.27 -23.22 -6.62
N SER A 537 16.10 -22.81 -6.11
CA SER A 537 15.97 -21.56 -5.34
C SER A 537 16.69 -21.67 -3.98
N ALA A 538 16.45 -22.75 -3.24
CA ALA A 538 17.10 -22.97 -1.94
C ALA A 538 18.63 -23.03 -2.05
N ILE A 539 19.12 -23.70 -3.10
CA ILE A 539 20.54 -23.72 -3.45
C ILE A 539 21.07 -22.30 -3.72
N ALA A 540 20.36 -21.51 -4.51
CA ALA A 540 20.78 -20.15 -4.85
C ALA A 540 20.88 -19.27 -3.59
N GLU A 541 19.95 -19.40 -2.64
CA GLU A 541 19.99 -18.67 -1.37
C GLU A 541 21.19 -19.08 -0.50
N LEU A 542 21.47 -20.38 -0.38
CA LEU A 542 22.64 -20.89 0.36
C LEU A 542 23.96 -20.43 -0.28
N LEU A 543 24.07 -20.47 -1.62
CA LEU A 543 25.24 -19.95 -2.33
C LEU A 543 25.40 -18.44 -2.14
N THR A 544 24.31 -17.69 -2.15
CA THR A 544 24.34 -16.23 -1.91
C THR A 544 24.82 -15.93 -0.50
N TYR A 545 24.37 -16.71 0.49
CA TYR A 545 24.86 -16.59 1.87
C TYR A 545 26.37 -16.89 1.98
N LEU A 546 26.87 -17.93 1.30
CA LEU A 546 28.31 -18.22 1.24
C LEU A 546 29.12 -17.08 0.62
N ILE A 547 28.61 -16.47 -0.46
CA ILE A 547 29.23 -15.29 -1.09
C ILE A 547 29.33 -14.15 -0.07
N GLU A 548 28.26 -13.87 0.66
CA GLU A 548 28.26 -12.80 1.67
C GLU A 548 29.22 -13.07 2.83
N LYS A 549 29.37 -14.33 3.27
CA LYS A 549 30.39 -14.72 4.26
C LYS A 549 31.81 -14.44 3.77
N LEU A 550 32.12 -14.86 2.55
CA LEU A 550 33.45 -14.66 1.94
C LEU A 550 33.74 -13.17 1.75
N ASN A 551 32.75 -12.41 1.29
CA ASN A 551 32.86 -10.96 1.14
C ASN A 551 33.04 -10.24 2.48
N LEU A 552 32.42 -10.72 3.57
CA LEU A 552 32.65 -10.20 4.91
C LEU A 552 34.09 -10.45 5.37
N VAL A 553 34.64 -11.64 5.12
CA VAL A 553 36.06 -11.94 5.40
C VAL A 553 36.97 -11.01 4.61
N TYR A 554 36.77 -10.92 3.29
CA TYR A 554 37.54 -10.04 2.42
C TYR A 554 37.54 -8.59 2.94
N LEU A 555 36.36 -8.08 3.32
CA LEU A 555 36.21 -6.75 3.87
C LEU A 555 36.99 -6.59 5.17
N LEU A 556 36.80 -7.49 6.15
CA LEU A 556 37.48 -7.43 7.45
C LEU A 556 39.00 -7.48 7.31
N LEU A 557 39.53 -8.30 6.41
CA LEU A 557 40.97 -8.34 6.13
C LEU A 557 41.50 -6.99 5.63
N LYS A 558 40.68 -6.26 4.87
CA LYS A 558 41.02 -4.94 4.30
C LYS A 558 40.94 -3.82 5.34
N ILE A 559 39.91 -3.81 6.19
CA ILE A 559 39.63 -2.68 7.10
C ILE A 559 40.16 -2.88 8.53
N ASP A 560 40.34 -4.12 9.00
CA ASP A 560 40.86 -4.40 10.34
C ASP A 560 42.40 -4.32 10.38
N HIS A 561 42.91 -3.09 10.26
CA HIS A 561 44.35 -2.83 10.19
C HIS A 561 45.10 -3.29 11.44
N GLN A 562 44.47 -3.20 12.62
CA GLN A 562 45.07 -3.52 13.91
C GLN A 562 44.79 -4.96 14.38
N ASN A 563 44.09 -5.77 13.58
CA ASN A 563 43.66 -7.12 13.93
C ASN A 563 42.81 -7.17 15.22
N LEU A 564 41.95 -6.16 15.42
CA LEU A 564 41.05 -6.06 16.56
C LEU A 564 40.03 -7.21 16.59
N THR A 565 39.63 -7.74 15.44
CA THR A 565 38.72 -8.90 15.37
C THR A 565 39.47 -10.23 15.53
N GLY A 566 40.79 -10.26 15.31
CA GLY A 566 41.55 -11.51 15.22
C GLY A 566 41.41 -12.23 13.87
N ILE A 567 40.90 -11.55 12.83
CA ILE A 567 40.69 -12.13 11.49
C ILE A 567 42.01 -12.43 10.76
N LYS A 568 43.07 -11.67 11.04
CA LYS A 568 44.40 -11.86 10.44
C LYS A 568 45.21 -12.91 11.21
N GLN A 569 45.06 -12.95 12.53
CA GLN A 569 45.72 -13.89 13.43
C GLN A 569 44.86 -14.14 14.69
N GLY A 570 44.89 -15.37 15.21
CA GLY A 570 44.15 -15.77 16.41
C GLY A 570 43.09 -16.85 16.15
N GLU A 571 42.17 -17.02 17.09
CA GLU A 571 41.13 -18.05 17.03
C GLU A 571 40.19 -17.85 15.82
N LEU A 572 39.73 -16.62 15.59
CA LEU A 572 38.85 -16.29 14.46
C LEU A 572 39.54 -16.59 13.11
N HIS A 573 40.81 -16.22 12.96
CA HIS A 573 41.60 -16.56 11.77
C HIS A 573 41.65 -18.08 11.52
N GLY A 574 41.99 -18.87 12.56
CA GLY A 574 42.04 -20.33 12.46
C GLY A 574 40.70 -20.93 12.03
N LYS A 575 39.61 -20.43 12.61
CA LYS A 575 38.24 -20.82 12.29
C LYS A 575 37.84 -20.47 10.87
N VAL A 576 38.06 -19.23 10.44
CA VAL A 576 37.77 -18.80 9.06
C VAL A 576 38.55 -19.63 8.04
N LYS A 577 39.84 -19.87 8.31
CA LYS A 577 40.68 -20.69 7.42
C LYS A 577 40.15 -22.12 7.31
N GLN A 578 39.87 -22.78 8.43
CA GLN A 578 39.42 -24.18 8.45
C GLN A 578 37.98 -24.34 7.96
N ALA A 579 37.03 -23.63 8.57
CA ALA A 579 35.60 -23.85 8.36
C ALA A 579 35.07 -23.22 7.07
N LEU A 580 35.57 -22.03 6.69
CA LEU A 580 35.08 -21.30 5.51
C LEU A 580 36.01 -21.47 4.30
N ILE A 581 37.27 -21.03 4.39
CA ILE A 581 38.16 -20.98 3.21
C ILE A 581 38.49 -22.39 2.72
N THR A 582 39.04 -23.25 3.58
CA THR A 582 39.38 -24.63 3.21
C THR A 582 38.14 -25.44 2.88
N GLY A 583 37.06 -25.31 3.66
CA GLY A 583 35.79 -26.00 3.40
C GLY A 583 35.20 -25.67 2.03
N VAL A 584 35.09 -24.39 1.69
CA VAL A 584 34.56 -23.95 0.37
C VAL A 584 35.52 -24.31 -0.76
N PHE A 585 36.84 -24.19 -0.56
CA PHE A 585 37.83 -24.60 -1.56
C PHE A 585 37.70 -26.09 -1.91
N GLN A 586 37.66 -26.96 -0.90
CA GLN A 586 37.51 -28.40 -1.10
C GLN A 586 36.19 -28.74 -1.78
N TRP A 587 35.10 -28.07 -1.37
CA TRP A 587 33.80 -28.24 -2.00
C TRP A 587 33.81 -27.83 -3.48
N LEU A 588 34.46 -26.70 -3.84
CA LEU A 588 34.59 -26.24 -5.22
C LEU A 588 35.43 -27.18 -6.09
N GLU A 589 36.49 -27.78 -5.54
CA GLU A 589 37.35 -28.74 -6.27
C GLU A 589 36.69 -30.12 -6.44
N GLY A 590 35.76 -30.48 -5.55
CA GLY A 590 34.91 -31.65 -5.66
C GLY A 590 33.59 -31.36 -6.39
N GLU A 591 32.48 -31.40 -5.65
CA GLU A 591 31.13 -31.34 -6.21
C GLU A 591 30.78 -30.02 -6.91
N GLY A 592 31.36 -28.89 -6.51
CA GLY A 592 31.10 -27.60 -7.14
C GLY A 592 31.65 -27.49 -8.56
N ARG A 593 32.65 -28.31 -8.92
CA ARG A 593 33.31 -28.29 -10.24
C ARG A 593 32.41 -28.84 -11.35
N GLU A 594 31.61 -29.85 -11.05
CA GLU A 594 30.77 -30.56 -12.03
C GLU A 594 29.46 -29.81 -12.34
N LYS A 595 29.08 -28.83 -11.51
CA LYS A 595 27.73 -28.24 -11.50
C LYS A 595 27.68 -26.78 -12.05
N ARG A 596 28.58 -26.42 -12.98
CA ARG A 596 28.73 -25.06 -13.55
C ARG A 596 27.69 -24.64 -14.61
N GLY A 597 26.60 -25.38 -14.80
CA GLY A 597 25.54 -25.07 -15.78
C GLY A 597 24.38 -24.24 -15.19
N GLY A 598 23.78 -23.34 -15.98
CA GLY A 598 22.53 -22.62 -15.63
C GLY A 598 22.69 -21.47 -14.61
N ARG A 599 21.56 -20.97 -14.08
CA ARG A 599 21.49 -19.83 -13.15
C ARG A 599 22.21 -20.09 -11.81
N VAL A 600 22.25 -21.34 -11.37
CA VAL A 600 23.01 -21.75 -10.17
C VAL A 600 24.51 -21.79 -10.46
N GLY A 601 24.93 -22.18 -11.67
CA GLY A 601 26.33 -22.22 -12.08
C GLY A 601 27.02 -20.85 -12.03
N SER A 602 26.31 -19.75 -12.34
CA SER A 602 26.87 -18.41 -12.20
C SER A 602 27.16 -18.03 -10.74
N LEU A 603 26.31 -18.45 -9.80
CA LEU A 603 26.55 -18.25 -8.37
C LEU A 603 27.76 -19.04 -7.88
N VAL A 604 27.96 -20.28 -8.36
CA VAL A 604 29.17 -21.06 -8.06
C VAL A 604 30.44 -20.33 -8.54
N CYS A 605 30.39 -19.69 -9.72
CA CYS A 605 31.48 -18.83 -10.18
C CYS A 605 31.71 -17.61 -9.27
N CYS A 606 30.64 -16.98 -8.76
CA CYS A 606 30.74 -15.88 -7.80
C CYS A 606 31.35 -16.33 -6.46
N VAL A 607 30.99 -17.51 -5.95
CA VAL A 607 31.62 -18.12 -4.76
C VAL A 607 33.11 -18.29 -5.01
N LYS A 608 33.49 -18.84 -6.16
CA LYS A 608 34.90 -19.02 -6.54
C LYS A 608 35.66 -17.69 -6.56
N MET A 609 35.14 -16.67 -7.24
CA MET A 609 35.80 -15.35 -7.28
C MET A 609 35.95 -14.73 -5.89
N SER A 610 34.91 -14.82 -5.06
CA SER A 610 34.93 -14.28 -3.69
C SER A 610 35.95 -15.01 -2.81
N LEU A 611 36.09 -16.33 -3.00
CA LEU A 611 37.10 -17.15 -2.33
C LEU A 611 38.52 -16.78 -2.76
N GLU A 612 38.76 -16.64 -4.07
CA GLU A 612 40.06 -16.26 -4.62
C GLU A 612 40.52 -14.90 -4.06
N LEU A 613 39.62 -13.91 -4.01
CA LEU A 613 39.90 -12.59 -3.41
C LEU A 613 40.26 -12.68 -1.91
N ALA A 614 39.57 -13.54 -1.15
CA ALA A 614 39.87 -13.75 0.26
C ALA A 614 41.23 -14.46 0.47
N ILE A 615 41.54 -15.47 -0.35
CA ILE A 615 42.82 -16.18 -0.32
C ILE A 615 43.98 -15.24 -0.69
N GLU A 616 43.80 -14.39 -1.71
CA GLU A 616 44.81 -13.41 -2.13
C GLU A 616 45.21 -12.51 -0.95
N LEU A 617 44.24 -11.92 -0.25
CA LEU A 617 44.52 -11.10 0.93
C LEU A 617 45.14 -11.89 2.09
N LEU A 618 44.71 -13.13 2.33
CA LEU A 618 45.26 -13.98 3.39
C LEU A 618 46.71 -14.40 3.13
N ASN A 619 47.13 -14.53 1.86
CA ASN A 619 48.51 -14.90 1.50
C ASN A 619 49.48 -13.70 1.52
N VAL A 620 48.96 -12.47 1.52
CA VAL A 620 49.76 -11.23 1.59
C VAL A 620 50.07 -10.84 3.05
N LEU A 621 49.27 -11.34 3.99
CA LEU A 621 49.43 -11.16 5.44
C LEU A 621 50.39 -12.19 6.04
#